data_AF-A0A5N0T7K6-F1
#
_entry.id   AF-A0A5N0T7K6-F1
#
_cell.length_a   1.000
_cell.length_b   1.000
_cell.length_c   1.000
_cell.angle_alpha   90.00
_cell.angle_beta   90.00
_cell.angle_gamma   90.00
#
_symmetry.space_group_name_H-M   'P 1'
#
loop_
_entity.id
_entity.type
_entity.pdbx_description
1 polymer ?
#
loop_
_entity_poly.entity_id
_entity_poly.type
_entity_poly.pdbx_seq_one_letter_code
_entity_poly.pdbx_strand_id
1 'polypeptide(L)' 'MIKVFETLDILEAGRIRSLLEAHDIDVFMKNEFAGGALGDLPFLEVAPQLFVVNDDDAPAARRLIREDGSEVAEAR' A
#
# COMPACT_ATOMS: atom_id res chain seq x y z
N MET A 1 -10.33 5.84 -6.16
CA MET A 1 -9.28 5.01 -5.53
C MET A 1 -8.06 4.94 -6.42
N ILE A 2 -6.94 5.53 -5.98
CA ILE A 2 -5.68 5.62 -6.73
C ILE A 2 -4.58 4.81 -6.04
N LYS A 3 -3.83 4.00 -6.79
CA LYS A 3 -2.64 3.31 -6.27
C LYS A 3 -1.54 4.33 -5.94
N VAL A 4 -0.97 4.23 -4.74
CA VAL A 4 0.11 5.12 -4.28
C VAL A 4 1.38 4.39 -3.87
N PHE A 5 1.28 3.09 -3.54
CA PHE A 5 2.41 2.27 -3.10
C PHE A 5 2.24 0.81 -3.53
N GLU A 6 3.34 0.14 -3.81
CA GLU A 6 3.42 -1.29 -4.13
C GLU A 6 4.81 -1.79 -3.72
N THR A 7 4.88 -2.90 -3.01
CA THR A 7 6.14 -3.52 -2.58
C THR A 7 5.97 -5.03 -2.53
N LEU A 8 7.08 -5.77 -2.54
CA LEU A 8 7.07 -7.22 -2.27
C LEU A 8 7.15 -7.53 -0.77
N ASP A 9 7.47 -6.53 0.07
CA ASP A 9 7.59 -6.69 1.51
C ASP A 9 6.29 -6.25 2.22
N ILE A 10 5.56 -7.22 2.78
CA ILE A 10 4.32 -6.96 3.52
C ILE A 10 4.53 -6.08 4.76
N LEU A 11 5.70 -6.12 5.38
CA LEU A 11 6.02 -5.28 6.55
C LEU A 11 6.21 -3.82 6.13
N GLU A 12 6.83 -3.60 4.98
CA GLU A 12 6.97 -2.27 4.39
C GLU A 12 5.60 -1.70 4.01
N ALA A 13 4.75 -2.51 3.35
CA ALA A 13 3.38 -2.10 3.04
C ALA A 13 2.58 -1.76 4.31
N GLY A 14 2.73 -2.54 5.38
CA GLY A 14 2.12 -2.26 6.68
C GLY A 14 2.60 -0.95 7.30
N ARG A 15 3.90 -0.67 7.28
CA ARG A 15 4.46 0.60 7.75
C ARG A 15 3.91 1.79 6.99
N ILE A 16 3.91 1.74 5.66
CA ILE A 16 3.42 2.85 4.84
C ILE A 16 1.92 3.06 5.06
N ARG A 17 1.14 1.98 5.20
CA ARG A 17 -0.26 2.08 5.59
C ARG A 17 -0.41 2.83 6.92
N SER A 18 0.31 2.44 7.97
CA SER A 18 0.24 3.11 9.26
C SER A 18 0.68 4.57 9.20
N LEU A 19 1.68 4.91 8.37
CA LEU A 19 2.09 6.29 8.12
C LEU A 19 0.94 7.11 7.52
N LEU A 20 0.27 6.58 6.50
CA LEU A 20 -0.83 7.29 5.83
C LEU A 20 -2.06 7.42 6.75
N GLU A 21 -2.43 6.36 7.46
CA GLU A 21 -3.54 6.38 8.44
C GLU A 21 -3.27 7.37 9.60
N ALA A 22 -2.01 7.51 10.04
CA ALA A 22 -1.63 8.48 11.08
C ALA A 22 -1.75 9.96 10.62
N HIS A 23 -1.88 10.20 9.32
CA HIS A 23 -2.11 11.50 8.71
C HIS A 23 -3.56 11.69 8.22
N ASP A 24 -4.49 10.90 8.76
CA ASP A 24 -5.92 10.92 8.40
C ASP A 24 -6.18 10.60 6.90
N ILE A 25 -5.30 9.83 6.26
CA ILE A 25 -5.47 9.37 4.88
C ILE A 25 -6.01 7.94 4.89
N ASP A 26 -7.27 7.78 4.50
CA ASP A 26 -7.90 6.47 4.36
C ASP A 26 -7.27 5.68 3.20
N VAL A 27 -6.77 4.48 3.52
CA VAL A 27 -6.11 3.59 2.56
C VAL A 27 -6.68 2.19 2.58
N PHE A 28 -6.77 1.61 1.38
CA PHE A 28 -7.16 0.23 1.16
C PHE A 28 -5.93 -0.59 0.72
N MET A 29 -5.59 -1.63 1.48
CA MET A 29 -4.55 -2.58 1.12
C MET A 29 -5.13 -3.75 0.33
N LYS A 30 -4.65 -3.95 -0.89
CA LYS A 30 -4.97 -5.10 -1.71
C LYS A 30 -3.87 -6.16 -1.55
N ASN A 31 -4.28 -7.44 -1.55
CA ASN A 31 -3.40 -8.62 -1.40
C ASN A 31 -2.76 -8.78 0.00
N GLU A 32 -3.38 -8.22 1.04
CA GLU A 32 -2.94 -8.32 2.45
C GLU A 32 -2.87 -9.77 2.97
N PHE A 33 -3.60 -10.71 2.36
CA PHE A 33 -3.77 -12.08 2.86
C PHE A 33 -3.05 -13.18 2.06
N ALA A 34 -2.09 -12.84 1.22
CA ALA A 34 -1.33 -13.84 0.43
C ALA A 34 -0.54 -14.86 1.31
N GLY A 35 -0.43 -14.64 2.62
CA GLY A 35 0.22 -15.56 3.57
C GLY A 35 -0.66 -16.16 4.67
N GLY A 36 -1.98 -15.90 4.68
CA GLY A 36 -2.81 -16.13 5.88
C GLY A 36 -3.75 -17.35 5.88
N ALA A 37 -4.07 -17.95 4.73
CA ALA A 37 -5.05 -19.03 4.66
C ALA A 37 -4.39 -20.37 4.35
N LEU A 38 -4.22 -21.19 5.40
CA LEU A 38 -4.28 -22.65 5.38
C LEU A 38 -4.19 -23.32 3.99
N GLY A 39 -2.97 -23.61 3.55
CA GLY A 39 -2.63 -24.88 2.91
C GLY A 39 -2.73 -25.04 1.39
N ASP A 40 -3.48 -24.25 0.61
CA ASP A 40 -3.72 -24.67 -0.80
C ASP A 40 -4.07 -23.54 -1.80
N LEU A 41 -3.56 -22.32 -1.60
CA LEU A 41 -3.56 -21.31 -2.67
C LEU A 41 -2.12 -21.07 -3.12
N PRO A 42 -1.80 -21.26 -4.42
CA PRO A 42 -0.48 -20.94 -4.91
C PRO A 42 -0.22 -19.46 -4.59
N PHE A 43 0.93 -19.20 -3.96
CA PHE A 43 1.52 -17.89 -3.68
C PHE A 43 1.77 -17.13 -4.99
N LEU A 44 0.72 -16.88 -5.76
CA LEU A 44 0.79 -16.28 -7.08
C LEU A 44 1.05 -14.79 -6.89
N GLU A 45 2.30 -14.46 -6.58
CA GLU A 45 3.03 -13.21 -6.89
C GLU A 45 2.17 -11.94 -6.99
N VAL A 46 1.31 -11.70 -6.01
CA VAL A 46 0.56 -10.45 -5.93
C VAL A 46 1.18 -9.62 -4.83
N ALA A 47 2.09 -8.73 -5.25
CA ALA A 47 2.67 -7.70 -4.40
C ALA A 47 1.55 -6.99 -3.59
N PRO A 48 1.72 -6.76 -2.28
CA PRO A 48 0.82 -5.87 -1.54
C PRO A 48 0.82 -4.48 -2.18
N GLN A 49 -0.38 -3.94 -2.32
CA GLN A 49 -0.62 -2.65 -2.97
C GLN A 49 -1.46 -1.77 -2.06
N LEU A 50 -1.10 -0.49 -1.93
CA LEU A 50 -1.90 0.50 -1.22
C LEU A 50 -2.58 1.45 -2.19
N PHE A 51 -3.88 1.62 -1.97
CA PHE A 51 -4.74 2.54 -2.70
C PHE A 51 -5.30 3.57 -1.72
N VAL A 52 -5.24 4.85 -2.06
CA VAL A 52 -5.99 5.86 -1.31
C VAL A 52 -7.47 5.72 -1.63
N VAL A 53 -8.33 5.84 -0.62
CA VAL A 53 -9.78 5.76 -0.80
C VAL A 53 -10.28 7.00 -1.53
N ASN A 54 -9.83 8.17 -1.08
CA ASN A 54 -10.09 9.47 -1.68
C ASN A 54 -8.94 9.88 -2.63
N ASP A 55 -9.30 10.23 -3.85
CA ASP A 55 -8.32 10.55 -4.90
C ASP A 55 -7.65 11.91 -4.67
N ASP A 56 -8.31 12.82 -3.95
CA ASP A 56 -7.76 14.13 -3.57
C ASP A 56 -6.58 14.01 -2.59
N ASP A 57 -6.48 12.88 -1.87
CA ASP A 57 -5.40 12.62 -0.91
C ASP A 57 -4.18 11.95 -1.57
N ALA A 58 -4.27 11.54 -2.84
CA ALA A 58 -3.16 10.92 -3.56
C ALA A 58 -1.89 11.78 -3.62
N PRO A 59 -1.95 13.12 -3.84
CA PRO A 59 -0.77 13.98 -3.80
C PRO A 59 -0.12 14.03 -2.41
N ALA A 60 -0.92 14.10 -1.35
CA ALA A 60 -0.45 14.12 0.04
C ALA A 60 0.20 12.78 0.41
N ALA A 61 -0.44 11.66 0.08
CA ALA A 61 0.09 10.33 0.30
C ALA A 61 1.44 10.11 -0.40
N ARG A 62 1.55 10.48 -1.69
CA ARG A 62 2.81 10.39 -2.45
C ARG A 62 3.91 11.30 -1.90
N ARG A 63 3.56 12.40 -1.24
CA ARG A 63 4.52 13.27 -0.56
C ARG A 63 5.06 12.58 0.70
N LEU A 64 4.18 12.06 1.55
CA LEU A 64 4.56 11.36 2.78
C LEU A 64 5.44 10.13 2.51
N ILE A 65 5.07 9.31 1.52
CA ILE A 65 5.86 8.12 1.14
C ILE A 65 7.28 8.51 0.70
N ARG A 66 7.43 9.60 -0.07
CA ARG A 66 8.76 10.11 -0.46
C ARG A 66 9.54 10.69 0.70
N GLU A 67 8.88 11.35 1.66
CA GLU A 67 9.51 11.88 2.87
C GLU A 67 10.01 10.77 3.80
N ASP A 68 9.31 9.63 3.84
CA ASP A 68 9.75 8.41 4.53
C ASP A 68 10.96 7.72 3.84
N GLY A 69 11.24 8.07 2.57
CA GLY A 69 12.33 7.50 1.78
C GLY A 69 11.94 6.25 0.98
N SER A 70 10.64 5.92 0.95
CA SER A 70 10.09 4.77 0.24
C SER A 70 9.70 5.13 -1.21
N GLU A 71 9.70 4.16 -2.11
CA GLU A 71 9.40 4.38 -3.54
C GLU A 71 7.88 4.48 -3.78
N VAL A 72 7.44 5.54 -4.44
CA VAL A 72 6.02 5.75 -4.77
C VAL A 72 5.64 4.99 -6.04
N ALA A 73 4.44 4.40 -6.06
CA ALA A 73 3.93 3.81 -7.29
C ALA A 73 3.63 4.90 -8.32
N GLU A 74 4.21 4.78 -9.52
CA GLU A 74 3.87 5.67 -10.64
C GLU A 74 2.39 5.48 -11.03
N ALA A 75 1.71 6.59 -11.30
CA ALA A 75 0.36 6.55 -11.85
C ALA A 75 0.44 5.96 -13.27
N ARG A 76 0.03 4.70 -13.43
CA ARG A 76 -0.23 4.09 -14.74
C ARG A 76 -1.68 4.27 -15.12
#